data_AF-A0A434EQQ9-F1
#
_entry.id   AF-A0A434EQQ9-F1
#
_cell.length_a   1.000
_cell.length_b   1.000
_cell.length_c   1.000
_cell.angle_alpha   90.00
_cell.angle_beta   90.00
_cell.angle_gamma   90.00
#
_symmetry.space_group_name_H-M   'P 1'
#
loop_
_entity.id
_entity.type
_entity.pdbx_description
1 polymer ?
#
loop_
_entity_poly.entity_id
_entity_poly.type
_entity_poly.pdbx_seq_one_letter_code
_entity_poly.pdbx_strand_id
1 'polypeptide(L)'
;GLLVSATDSGIINADATSVGLSVAAGGSSGVSVAGTVSASIAHNSITSTTEAIIDNVDTTVTGDVDVLASSSKSIDAIVTAASVGVSVGSGSASVSLTGAGAGVSNVTNNSVLAIIRAADVDASGDVTLNAADQTDISATIVSVAASVGVSGGSGASATLTVSAIDATNSVTNTTRAVVEEGSNITAGGDFTADASSTGSITATAVAASIGVGVGGGNVSLSGAGAGAGADNTISNTIEAGVIGGSSVDADGNAGIFATDSATVNATVATAAISASIGGSSATVSLTAAVSVATNTVNDVVAAHVVDSSLTSGGSATIEADSSKSITALQVAVSVSISIGSGTATLAGAFGVAQVSNVIGGSTTAGI
;
A
#
# COMPACT_ATOMS: atom_id res chain seq x y z
N GLY A 1 27.13 28.38 -17.40
CA GLY A 1 26.62 27.38 -16.47
C GLY A 1 26.77 25.98 -17.02
N LEU A 2 26.90 25.00 -16.15
CA LEU A 2 26.89 23.56 -16.40
C LEU A 2 25.57 23.01 -15.83
N LEU A 3 24.88 22.18 -16.61
CA LEU A 3 23.69 21.47 -16.15
C LEU A 3 23.89 19.97 -16.37
N VAL A 4 23.88 19.20 -15.29
CA VAL A 4 23.78 17.74 -15.30
C VAL A 4 22.39 17.41 -14.77
N SER A 5 21.53 16.83 -15.61
CA SER A 5 20.16 16.53 -15.19
C SER A 5 19.72 15.15 -15.63
N ALA A 6 19.01 14.47 -14.72
CA ALA A 6 18.32 13.23 -14.95
C ALA A 6 16.88 13.36 -14.45
N THR A 7 15.92 13.01 -15.32
CA THR A 7 14.51 12.95 -14.97
C THR A 7 13.95 11.59 -15.35
N ASP A 8 13.19 11.01 -14.44
CA ASP A 8 12.57 9.71 -14.64
C ASP A 8 11.10 9.74 -14.19
N SER A 9 10.25 9.01 -14.91
CA SER A 9 8.84 8.89 -14.58
C SER A 9 8.36 7.46 -14.81
N GLY A 10 7.45 6.98 -13.96
CA GLY A 10 6.91 5.63 -14.10
C GLY A 10 5.48 5.58 -13.63
N ILE A 11 4.59 5.04 -14.45
CA ILE A 11 3.17 4.89 -14.15
C ILE A 11 2.78 3.45 -14.43
N ILE A 12 2.17 2.78 -13.44
CA ILE A 12 1.51 1.49 -13.62
C ILE A 12 0.03 1.65 -13.26
N ASN A 13 -0.85 1.35 -14.22
CA ASN A 13 -2.28 1.20 -13.98
C ASN A 13 -2.62 -0.28 -14.14
N ALA A 14 -3.14 -0.90 -13.08
CA ALA A 14 -3.37 -2.34 -13.03
C ALA A 14 -4.81 -2.66 -12.60
N ASP A 15 -5.61 -3.10 -13.57
CA ASP A 15 -7.00 -3.48 -13.34
C ASP A 15 -7.16 -4.99 -13.47
N ALA A 16 -7.67 -5.65 -12.41
CA ALA A 16 -8.00 -7.07 -12.46
C ALA A 16 -9.42 -7.31 -11.94
N THR A 17 -10.23 -8.04 -12.69
CA THR A 17 -11.62 -8.33 -12.32
C THR A 17 -11.94 -9.80 -12.58
N SER A 18 -12.58 -10.46 -11.61
CA SER A 18 -13.08 -11.82 -11.75
C SER A 18 -14.51 -11.92 -11.25
N VAL A 19 -15.32 -12.68 -11.97
CA VAL A 19 -16.72 -12.91 -11.63
C VAL A 19 -17.03 -14.39 -11.78
N GLY A 20 -17.56 -14.97 -10.71
CA GLY A 20 -18.04 -16.35 -10.66
C GLY A 20 -19.55 -16.40 -10.47
N LEU A 21 -20.23 -17.20 -11.26
CA LEU A 21 -21.65 -17.51 -11.09
C LEU A 21 -21.84 -19.02 -11.17
N SER A 22 -22.53 -19.59 -10.18
CA SER A 22 -22.99 -20.96 -10.23
C SER A 22 -24.47 -21.02 -9.87
N VAL A 23 -25.23 -21.76 -10.68
CA VAL A 23 -26.66 -21.99 -10.44
C VAL A 23 -26.93 -23.48 -10.58
N ALA A 24 -27.56 -24.07 -9.58
CA ALA A 24 -27.94 -25.47 -9.57
C ALA A 24 -29.42 -25.62 -9.19
N ALA A 25 -30.12 -26.49 -9.92
CA ALA A 25 -31.50 -26.85 -9.66
C ALA A 25 -31.63 -28.37 -9.48
N GLY A 26 -32.22 -28.80 -8.37
CA GLY A 26 -32.41 -30.21 -8.01
C GLY A 26 -33.89 -30.61 -8.07
N GLY A 27 -34.18 -31.75 -8.70
CA GLY A 27 -35.52 -32.35 -8.73
C GLY A 27 -35.94 -32.97 -7.38
N SER A 28 -37.13 -33.58 -7.35
CA SER A 28 -37.83 -34.07 -6.15
C SER A 28 -37.10 -35.14 -5.32
N SER A 29 -36.01 -35.74 -5.84
CA SER A 29 -35.16 -36.68 -5.10
C SER A 29 -33.67 -36.37 -5.28
N GLY A 30 -33.34 -35.20 -5.86
CA GLY A 30 -31.99 -34.79 -6.17
C GLY A 30 -31.37 -33.93 -5.08
N VAL A 31 -30.04 -33.91 -5.05
CA VAL A 31 -29.26 -32.90 -4.34
C VAL A 31 -28.86 -31.83 -5.35
N SER A 32 -29.09 -30.56 -5.04
CA SER A 32 -28.56 -29.43 -5.81
C SER A 32 -27.29 -28.90 -5.16
N VAL A 33 -26.23 -28.72 -5.95
CA VAL A 33 -24.95 -28.18 -5.49
C VAL A 33 -24.51 -27.07 -6.43
N ALA A 34 -24.46 -25.85 -5.91
CA ALA A 34 -23.85 -24.70 -6.58
C ALA A 34 -22.52 -24.38 -5.89
N GLY A 35 -21.48 -24.15 -6.67
CA GLY A 35 -20.14 -23.86 -6.18
C GLY A 35 -19.44 -22.93 -7.15
N THR A 36 -18.92 -21.81 -6.66
CA THR A 36 -18.07 -20.95 -7.48
C THR A 36 -17.01 -20.25 -6.64
N VAL A 37 -15.82 -20.10 -7.20
CA VAL A 37 -14.72 -19.33 -6.62
C VAL A 37 -14.21 -18.38 -7.68
N SER A 38 -14.00 -17.13 -7.31
CA SER A 38 -13.35 -16.12 -8.14
C SER A 38 -12.15 -15.55 -7.42
N ALA A 39 -11.09 -15.27 -8.16
CA ALA A 39 -9.87 -14.68 -7.64
C ALA A 39 -9.28 -13.70 -8.65
N SER A 40 -8.88 -12.52 -8.18
CA SER A 40 -8.17 -11.52 -8.98
C SER A 40 -6.94 -11.02 -8.24
N ILE A 41 -5.83 -10.87 -8.94
CA ILE A 41 -4.56 -10.51 -8.33
C ILE A 41 -3.85 -9.51 -9.24
N ALA A 42 -3.31 -8.45 -8.64
CA ALA A 42 -2.39 -7.53 -9.30
C ALA A 42 -1.08 -7.46 -8.51
N HIS A 43 0.03 -7.63 -9.22
CA HIS A 43 1.38 -7.45 -8.69
C HIS A 43 2.08 -6.41 -9.55
N ASN A 44 2.41 -5.27 -8.94
CA ASN A 44 3.04 -4.15 -9.60
C ASN A 44 4.33 -3.81 -8.89
N SER A 45 5.38 -3.59 -9.67
CA SER A 45 6.63 -3.11 -9.11
C SER A 45 7.28 -2.10 -10.03
N ILE A 46 7.77 -1.01 -9.43
CA ILE A 46 8.65 -0.06 -10.07
C ILE A 46 9.98 -0.12 -9.34
N THR A 47 11.05 -0.33 -10.09
CA THR A 47 12.42 -0.19 -9.59
C THR A 47 13.17 0.68 -10.57
N SER A 48 13.77 1.77 -10.08
CA SER A 48 14.50 2.69 -10.94
C SER A 48 15.65 3.39 -10.23
N THR A 49 16.58 3.90 -11.03
CA THR A 49 17.74 4.65 -10.60
C THR A 49 17.88 5.87 -11.50
N THR A 50 17.79 7.06 -10.91
CA THR A 50 17.89 8.35 -11.59
C THR A 50 19.10 9.09 -11.07
N GLU A 51 20.10 9.28 -11.92
CA GLU A 51 21.43 9.74 -11.51
C GLU A 51 21.86 10.97 -12.31
N ALA A 52 22.05 12.09 -11.63
CA ALA A 52 22.78 13.24 -12.12
C ALA A 52 24.10 13.31 -11.34
N ILE A 53 25.23 13.03 -12.01
CA ILE A 53 26.52 12.87 -11.33
C ILE A 53 27.62 13.63 -12.07
N ILE A 54 28.41 14.38 -11.31
CA ILE A 54 29.75 14.85 -11.70
C ILE A 54 30.76 13.91 -11.03
N ASP A 55 31.49 13.12 -11.82
CA ASP A 55 32.31 12.00 -11.34
C ASP A 55 33.73 12.07 -11.90
N ASN A 56 34.72 12.27 -11.04
CA ASN A 56 36.14 12.26 -11.40
C ASN A 56 36.48 13.22 -12.56
N VAL A 57 36.00 14.47 -12.47
CA VAL A 57 36.28 15.52 -13.46
C VAL A 57 36.61 16.85 -12.77
N ASP A 58 37.60 17.55 -13.33
CA ASP A 58 37.88 18.93 -12.95
C ASP A 58 37.12 19.86 -13.90
N THR A 59 36.31 20.76 -13.35
CA THR A 59 35.44 21.62 -14.13
C THR A 59 35.53 23.07 -13.68
N THR A 60 35.90 23.98 -14.59
CA THR A 60 35.80 25.43 -14.38
C THR A 60 34.65 25.98 -15.21
N VAL A 61 33.68 26.63 -14.58
CA VAL A 61 32.44 27.12 -15.19
C VAL A 61 32.27 28.61 -14.94
N THR A 62 32.15 29.39 -16.01
CA THR A 62 31.69 30.79 -15.92
C THR A 62 30.16 30.80 -15.80
N GLY A 63 29.66 30.86 -14.57
CA GLY A 63 28.25 30.80 -14.18
C GLY A 63 27.94 29.57 -13.32
N ASP A 64 26.65 29.23 -13.25
CA ASP A 64 26.13 28.27 -12.27
C ASP A 64 26.42 26.79 -12.63
N VAL A 65 26.43 25.91 -11.63
CA VAL A 65 26.53 24.46 -11.79
C VAL A 65 25.30 23.82 -11.14
N ASP A 66 24.47 23.19 -11.95
CA ASP A 66 23.25 22.52 -11.52
C ASP A 66 23.36 21.01 -11.72
N VAL A 67 23.18 20.24 -10.65
CA VAL A 67 23.12 18.77 -10.64
C VAL A 67 21.72 18.37 -10.17
N LEU A 68 20.84 18.04 -11.11
CA LEU A 68 19.41 17.90 -10.87
C LEU A 68 18.92 16.48 -11.18
N ALA A 69 18.53 15.73 -10.15
CA ALA A 69 17.93 14.41 -10.28
C ALA A 69 16.47 14.45 -9.81
N SER A 70 15.53 14.00 -10.63
CA SER A 70 14.10 13.98 -10.27
C SER A 70 13.40 12.70 -10.73
N SER A 71 12.63 12.09 -9.84
CA SER A 71 11.81 10.90 -10.11
C SER A 71 10.36 11.12 -9.69
N SER A 72 9.41 10.73 -10.55
CA SER A 72 7.99 10.69 -10.23
C SER A 72 7.39 9.31 -10.54
N LYS A 73 7.02 8.56 -9.51
CA LYS A 73 6.44 7.21 -9.64
C LYS A 73 5.00 7.17 -9.16
N SER A 74 4.16 6.49 -9.95
CA SER A 74 2.77 6.25 -9.62
C SER A 74 2.37 4.80 -9.90
N ILE A 75 1.69 4.17 -8.95
CA ILE A 75 1.03 2.88 -9.15
C ILE A 75 -0.42 3.03 -8.71
N ASP A 76 -1.36 2.78 -9.60
CA ASP A 76 -2.79 2.67 -9.28
C ASP A 76 -3.30 1.26 -9.64
N ALA A 77 -3.76 0.53 -8.63
CA ALA A 77 -4.20 -0.84 -8.78
C ALA A 77 -5.63 -1.02 -8.28
N ILE A 78 -6.52 -1.44 -9.17
CA ILE A 78 -7.93 -1.71 -8.87
C ILE A 78 -8.22 -3.18 -9.10
N VAL A 79 -8.54 -3.89 -8.02
CA VAL A 79 -8.82 -5.34 -8.08
C VAL A 79 -10.20 -5.63 -7.54
N THR A 80 -11.01 -6.32 -8.34
CA THR A 80 -12.35 -6.71 -7.93
C THR A 80 -12.59 -8.20 -8.12
N ALA A 81 -13.29 -8.81 -7.15
CA ALA A 81 -13.68 -10.21 -7.22
C ALA A 81 -15.12 -10.37 -6.75
N ALA A 82 -15.96 -11.01 -7.56
CA ALA A 82 -17.34 -11.29 -7.21
C ALA A 82 -17.67 -12.77 -7.40
N SER A 83 -18.40 -13.38 -6.46
CA SER A 83 -18.87 -14.76 -6.60
C SER A 83 -20.31 -14.92 -6.12
N VAL A 84 -21.15 -15.56 -6.93
CA VAL A 84 -22.57 -15.80 -6.62
C VAL A 84 -22.92 -17.27 -6.84
N GLY A 85 -23.51 -17.89 -5.84
CA GLY A 85 -23.92 -19.29 -5.86
C GLY A 85 -25.39 -19.41 -5.50
N VAL A 86 -26.20 -19.98 -6.39
CA VAL A 86 -27.62 -20.22 -6.14
C VAL A 86 -27.92 -21.69 -6.31
N SER A 87 -28.33 -22.33 -5.23
CA SER A 87 -28.75 -23.73 -5.23
C SER A 87 -30.20 -23.82 -4.81
N VAL A 88 -31.06 -24.27 -5.72
CA VAL A 88 -32.49 -24.51 -5.45
C VAL A 88 -32.79 -26.00 -5.60
N GLY A 89 -33.50 -26.58 -4.65
CA GLY A 89 -33.86 -28.00 -4.70
C GLY A 89 -35.25 -28.22 -4.13
N SER A 90 -36.03 -29.11 -4.75
CA SER A 90 -37.27 -29.63 -4.15
C SER A 90 -37.11 -31.03 -3.56
N GLY A 91 -35.89 -31.59 -3.64
CA GLY A 91 -35.53 -32.92 -3.17
C GLY A 91 -34.82 -32.91 -1.83
N SER A 92 -33.77 -33.74 -1.70
CA SER A 92 -33.19 -34.12 -0.41
C SER A 92 -32.27 -33.07 0.21
N ALA A 93 -31.54 -32.28 -0.59
CA ALA A 93 -30.68 -31.22 -0.06
C ALA A 93 -30.36 -30.16 -1.11
N SER A 94 -30.09 -28.94 -0.64
CA SER A 94 -29.47 -27.87 -1.42
C SER A 94 -28.21 -27.37 -0.72
N VAL A 95 -27.15 -27.22 -1.50
CA VAL A 95 -25.84 -26.81 -1.01
C VAL A 95 -25.31 -25.69 -1.91
N SER A 96 -24.90 -24.56 -1.33
CA SER A 96 -24.31 -23.44 -2.07
C SER A 96 -23.03 -22.96 -1.40
N LEU A 97 -21.92 -22.98 -2.15
CA LEU A 97 -20.61 -22.57 -1.66
C LEU A 97 -20.06 -21.47 -2.56
N THR A 98 -19.64 -20.36 -1.96
CA THR A 98 -18.97 -19.29 -2.71
C THR A 98 -17.72 -18.77 -2.04
N GLY A 99 -16.76 -18.42 -2.88
CA GLY A 99 -15.49 -17.81 -2.49
C GLY A 99 -15.15 -16.65 -3.41
N ALA A 100 -14.82 -15.48 -2.86
CA ALA A 100 -14.22 -14.39 -3.63
C ALA A 100 -12.90 -13.97 -2.98
N GLY A 101 -11.82 -14.00 -3.76
CA GLY A 101 -10.47 -13.63 -3.32
C GLY A 101 -9.94 -12.45 -4.14
N ALA A 102 -9.26 -11.51 -3.52
CA ALA A 102 -8.53 -10.49 -4.27
C ALA A 102 -7.24 -10.06 -3.58
N GLY A 103 -6.19 -9.80 -4.36
CA GLY A 103 -4.89 -9.40 -3.84
C GLY A 103 -4.27 -8.27 -4.65
N VAL A 104 -3.69 -7.29 -3.98
CA VAL A 104 -2.84 -6.27 -4.60
C VAL A 104 -1.52 -6.23 -3.86
N SER A 105 -0.43 -6.21 -4.62
CA SER A 105 0.91 -5.92 -4.11
C SER A 105 1.55 -4.85 -4.99
N ASN A 106 1.74 -3.67 -4.45
CA ASN A 106 2.43 -2.57 -5.12
C ASN A 106 3.75 -2.28 -4.39
N VAL A 107 4.87 -2.35 -5.12
CA VAL A 107 6.20 -2.16 -4.53
C VAL A 107 6.99 -1.16 -5.36
N THR A 108 7.47 -0.10 -4.72
CA THR A 108 8.40 0.85 -5.34
C THR A 108 9.73 0.83 -4.61
N ASN A 109 10.82 0.75 -5.38
CA ASN A 109 12.18 0.87 -4.90
C ASN A 109 12.99 1.77 -5.85
N ASN A 110 13.11 3.05 -5.50
CA ASN A 110 13.80 4.02 -6.35
C ASN A 110 15.06 4.57 -5.68
N SER A 111 16.03 4.94 -6.51
CA SER A 111 17.19 5.73 -6.10
C SER A 111 17.25 7.00 -6.94
N VAL A 112 17.25 8.17 -6.30
CA VAL A 112 17.38 9.49 -6.93
C VAL A 112 18.62 10.16 -6.38
N LEU A 113 19.64 10.33 -7.23
CA LEU A 113 20.98 10.72 -6.82
C LEU A 113 21.42 11.96 -7.59
N ALA A 114 21.60 13.07 -6.88
CA ALA A 114 22.32 14.25 -7.34
C ALA A 114 23.66 14.30 -6.61
N ILE A 115 24.75 13.92 -7.27
CA ILE A 115 26.04 13.66 -6.61
C ILE A 115 27.18 14.39 -7.31
N ILE A 116 28.08 14.98 -6.52
CA ILE A 116 29.43 15.35 -6.98
C ILE A 116 30.43 14.48 -6.21
N ARG A 117 31.25 13.71 -6.92
CA ARG A 117 32.22 12.81 -6.29
C ARG A 117 33.57 12.80 -7.00
N ALA A 118 34.64 12.69 -6.21
CA ALA A 118 36.03 12.70 -6.66
C ALA A 118 36.35 13.84 -7.66
N ALA A 119 35.73 15.01 -7.52
CA ALA A 119 35.76 16.08 -8.53
C ALA A 119 36.14 17.44 -7.96
N ASP A 120 36.84 18.26 -8.76
CA ASP A 120 37.09 19.67 -8.48
C ASP A 120 36.13 20.53 -9.33
N VAL A 121 35.24 21.28 -8.69
CA VAL A 121 34.26 22.15 -9.37
C VAL A 121 34.50 23.60 -8.97
N ASP A 122 34.89 24.43 -9.93
CA ASP A 122 35.09 25.87 -9.77
C ASP A 122 34.03 26.62 -10.59
N ALA A 123 33.00 27.11 -9.91
CA ALA A 123 31.88 27.84 -10.50
C ALA A 123 31.95 29.32 -10.12
N SER A 124 31.88 30.23 -11.11
CA SER A 124 31.81 31.67 -10.80
C SER A 124 30.41 32.13 -10.32
N GLY A 125 29.44 31.21 -10.27
CA GLY A 125 28.07 31.43 -9.82
C GLY A 125 27.68 30.40 -8.75
N ASP A 126 26.41 30.03 -8.73
CA ASP A 126 25.87 29.11 -7.72
C ASP A 126 26.23 27.65 -8.03
N VAL A 127 26.30 26.81 -6.98
CA VAL A 127 26.40 25.34 -7.13
C VAL A 127 25.21 24.69 -6.42
N THR A 128 24.36 24.03 -7.20
CA THR A 128 23.12 23.41 -6.71
C THR A 128 23.12 21.91 -6.99
N LEU A 129 22.93 21.11 -5.94
CA LEU A 129 22.56 19.70 -6.02
C LEU A 129 21.11 19.58 -5.57
N ASN A 130 20.24 19.07 -6.42
CA ASN A 130 18.83 18.87 -6.10
C ASN A 130 18.40 17.46 -6.49
N ALA A 131 18.01 16.66 -5.49
CA ALA A 131 17.45 15.33 -5.65
C ALA A 131 16.00 15.33 -5.14
N ALA A 132 15.04 15.08 -6.03
CA ALA A 132 13.62 15.11 -5.69
C ALA A 132 12.93 13.80 -6.09
N ASP A 133 12.33 13.10 -5.12
CA ASP A 133 11.52 11.89 -5.36
C ASP A 133 10.07 12.12 -4.94
N GLN A 134 9.13 11.88 -5.84
CA GLN A 134 7.69 11.81 -5.56
C GLN A 134 7.18 10.41 -5.90
N THR A 135 6.61 9.72 -4.91
CA THR A 135 6.06 8.38 -5.10
C THR A 135 4.64 8.27 -4.53
N ASP A 136 3.69 7.92 -5.39
CA ASP A 136 2.28 7.73 -5.02
C ASP A 136 1.83 6.30 -5.37
N ILE A 137 1.37 5.54 -4.37
CA ILE A 137 0.86 4.18 -4.57
C ILE A 137 -0.57 4.06 -4.04
N SER A 138 -1.45 3.51 -4.88
CA SER A 138 -2.86 3.26 -4.60
C SER A 138 -3.21 1.79 -4.82
N ALA A 139 -3.86 1.17 -3.84
CA ALA A 139 -4.48 -0.15 -3.93
C ALA A 139 -5.94 -0.07 -3.53
N THR A 140 -6.85 -0.32 -4.47
CA THR A 140 -8.29 -0.42 -4.23
C THR A 140 -8.77 -1.82 -4.51
N ILE A 141 -9.25 -2.51 -3.48
CA ILE A 141 -9.75 -3.87 -3.57
C ILE A 141 -11.20 -3.96 -3.10
N VAL A 142 -12.04 -4.56 -3.92
CA VAL A 142 -13.43 -4.86 -3.56
C VAL A 142 -13.75 -6.33 -3.83
N SER A 143 -14.14 -7.07 -2.81
CA SER A 143 -14.55 -8.46 -2.93
C SER A 143 -15.93 -8.69 -2.35
N VAL A 144 -16.78 -9.38 -3.12
CA VAL A 144 -18.15 -9.71 -2.72
C VAL A 144 -18.45 -11.16 -3.03
N ALA A 145 -18.82 -11.92 -2.01
CA ALA A 145 -19.30 -13.29 -2.17
C ALA A 145 -20.74 -13.40 -1.65
N ALA A 146 -21.59 -14.12 -2.38
CA ALA A 146 -22.97 -14.37 -1.98
C ALA A 146 -23.38 -15.82 -2.29
N SER A 147 -24.04 -16.49 -1.35
CA SER A 147 -24.61 -17.81 -1.57
C SER A 147 -26.04 -17.89 -1.06
N VAL A 148 -26.89 -18.54 -1.85
CA VAL A 148 -28.28 -18.84 -1.50
C VAL A 148 -28.52 -20.34 -1.72
N GLY A 149 -29.00 -21.01 -0.68
CA GLY A 149 -29.39 -22.42 -0.71
C GLY A 149 -30.84 -22.56 -0.26
N VAL A 150 -31.74 -22.99 -1.15
CA VAL A 150 -33.16 -23.19 -0.84
C VAL A 150 -33.52 -24.64 -1.09
N SER A 151 -34.04 -25.33 -0.08
CA SER A 151 -34.59 -26.67 -0.22
C SER A 151 -36.05 -26.74 0.24
N GLY A 152 -36.92 -27.23 -0.63
CA GLY A 152 -38.32 -27.48 -0.35
C GLY A 152 -38.58 -28.88 0.23
N GLY A 153 -39.82 -29.12 0.68
CA GLY A 153 -40.22 -30.42 1.24
C GLY A 153 -39.43 -30.78 2.49
N SER A 154 -38.93 -32.02 2.56
CA SER A 154 -38.10 -32.51 3.69
C SER A 154 -36.59 -32.33 3.48
N GLY A 155 -36.17 -31.45 2.56
CA GLY A 155 -34.76 -31.28 2.19
C GLY A 155 -33.95 -30.42 3.17
N ALA A 156 -32.68 -30.74 3.37
CA ALA A 156 -31.74 -29.93 4.15
C ALA A 156 -31.16 -28.77 3.31
N SER A 157 -30.71 -27.69 3.94
CA SER A 157 -29.98 -26.60 3.26
C SER A 157 -28.65 -26.32 3.94
N ALA A 158 -27.62 -26.02 3.14
CA ALA A 158 -26.33 -25.60 3.65
C ALA A 158 -25.71 -24.52 2.75
N THR A 159 -25.27 -23.43 3.35
CA THR A 159 -24.52 -22.38 2.67
C THR A 159 -23.23 -22.03 3.39
N LEU A 160 -22.18 -21.76 2.61
CA LEU A 160 -20.93 -21.20 3.11
C LEU A 160 -20.38 -20.20 2.10
N THR A 161 -20.18 -18.97 2.57
CA THR A 161 -19.63 -17.88 1.78
C THR A 161 -18.36 -17.35 2.43
N VAL A 162 -17.29 -17.19 1.66
CA VAL A 162 -16.05 -16.57 2.14
C VAL A 162 -15.58 -15.49 1.17
N SER A 163 -15.25 -14.31 1.70
CA SER A 163 -14.55 -13.25 0.99
C SER A 163 -13.26 -12.94 1.74
N ALA A 164 -12.12 -12.96 1.05
CA ALA A 164 -10.82 -12.70 1.65
C ALA A 164 -9.98 -11.83 0.72
N ILE A 165 -9.49 -10.70 1.21
CA ILE A 165 -8.67 -9.78 0.42
C ILE A 165 -7.47 -9.27 1.19
N ASP A 166 -6.42 -8.91 0.46
CA ASP A 166 -5.20 -8.34 1.02
C ASP A 166 -4.59 -7.27 0.10
N ALA A 167 -4.35 -6.09 0.66
CA ALA A 167 -3.74 -4.96 -0.04
C ALA A 167 -2.38 -4.63 0.59
N THR A 168 -1.29 -4.97 -0.10
CA THR A 168 0.07 -4.67 0.34
C THR A 168 0.67 -3.55 -0.50
N ASN A 169 1.15 -2.48 0.16
CA ASN A 169 1.87 -1.39 -0.49
C ASN A 169 3.19 -1.13 0.23
N SER A 170 4.29 -1.05 -0.52
CA SER A 170 5.62 -0.78 0.03
C SER A 170 6.33 0.28 -0.81
N VAL A 171 6.80 1.33 -0.14
CA VAL A 171 7.68 2.36 -0.71
C VAL A 171 9.01 2.30 0.02
N THR A 172 10.09 2.11 -0.72
CA THR A 172 11.45 2.08 -0.18
C THR A 172 12.36 2.85 -1.10
N ASN A 173 12.46 4.16 -0.90
CA ASN A 173 13.22 5.03 -1.79
C ASN A 173 14.48 5.57 -1.11
N THR A 174 15.48 5.88 -1.92
CA THR A 174 16.70 6.58 -1.51
C THR A 174 16.82 7.86 -2.31
N THR A 175 16.90 9.01 -1.64
CA THR A 175 17.11 10.31 -2.26
C THR A 175 18.36 10.94 -1.67
N ARG A 176 19.37 11.22 -2.50
CA ARG A 176 20.65 11.77 -2.05
C ARG A 176 21.05 13.00 -2.85
N ALA A 177 21.38 14.08 -2.14
CA ALA A 177 22.02 15.28 -2.67
C ALA A 177 23.34 15.51 -1.93
N VAL A 178 24.44 14.92 -2.42
CA VAL A 178 25.69 14.84 -1.65
C VAL A 178 26.92 15.23 -2.45
N VAL A 179 27.86 15.88 -1.77
CA VAL A 179 29.24 16.04 -2.21
C VAL A 179 30.09 15.03 -1.44
N GLU A 180 30.75 14.13 -2.14
CA GLU A 180 31.46 12.99 -1.52
C GLU A 180 32.82 12.67 -2.15
N GLU A 181 33.52 11.70 -1.56
CA GLU A 181 34.78 11.13 -2.06
C GLU A 181 35.90 12.15 -2.33
N GLY A 182 36.10 13.11 -1.41
CA GLY A 182 37.20 14.07 -1.48
C GLY A 182 37.05 15.15 -2.55
N SER A 183 35.82 15.51 -2.90
CA SER A 183 35.55 16.56 -3.87
C SER A 183 35.83 17.95 -3.31
N ASN A 184 36.28 18.88 -4.14
CA ASN A 184 36.48 20.28 -3.76
C ASN A 184 35.60 21.20 -4.62
N ILE A 185 34.66 21.89 -3.99
CA ILE A 185 33.69 22.76 -4.64
C ILE A 185 34.00 24.21 -4.26
N THR A 186 34.16 25.07 -5.26
CA THR A 186 34.22 26.52 -5.11
C THR A 186 33.00 27.12 -5.82
N ALA A 187 32.14 27.79 -5.07
CA ALA A 187 30.97 28.52 -5.58
C ALA A 187 31.18 30.02 -5.39
N GLY A 188 31.26 30.77 -6.48
CA GLY A 188 31.31 32.24 -6.46
C GLY A 188 29.99 32.90 -6.01
N GLY A 189 28.94 32.11 -5.90
CA GLY A 189 27.65 32.47 -5.31
C GLY A 189 27.26 31.54 -4.15
N ASP A 190 26.02 31.08 -4.15
CA ASP A 190 25.46 30.20 -3.11
C ASP A 190 25.80 28.73 -3.39
N PHE A 191 25.91 27.93 -2.32
CA PHE A 191 25.92 26.47 -2.38
C PHE A 191 24.63 25.91 -1.80
N THR A 192 23.97 25.00 -2.52
CA THR A 192 22.79 24.29 -2.03
C THR A 192 22.88 22.79 -2.32
N ALA A 193 22.68 21.97 -1.29
CA ALA A 193 22.40 20.55 -1.42
C ALA A 193 21.00 20.25 -0.85
N ASP A 194 20.05 19.93 -1.72
CA ASP A 194 18.65 19.67 -1.36
C ASP A 194 18.24 18.25 -1.77
N ALA A 195 17.92 17.43 -0.77
CA ALA A 195 17.33 16.12 -0.96
C ALA A 195 15.89 16.14 -0.41
N SER A 196 14.90 15.92 -1.28
CA SER A 196 13.49 15.93 -0.93
C SER A 196 12.78 14.63 -1.36
N SER A 197 11.97 14.07 -0.46
CA SER A 197 11.12 12.93 -0.76
C SER A 197 9.69 13.14 -0.26
N THR A 198 8.74 12.88 -1.14
CA THR A 198 7.31 12.93 -0.86
C THR A 198 6.68 11.58 -1.22
N GLY A 199 6.17 10.88 -0.22
CA GLY A 199 5.61 9.53 -0.36
C GLY A 199 4.17 9.45 0.12
N SER A 200 3.28 8.90 -0.72
CA SER A 200 1.89 8.65 -0.34
C SER A 200 1.46 7.22 -0.63
N ILE A 201 0.84 6.58 0.35
CA ILE A 201 0.17 5.29 0.18
C ILE A 201 -1.31 5.43 0.50
N THR A 202 -2.16 4.97 -0.42
CA THR A 202 -3.61 4.79 -0.19
C THR A 202 -4.01 3.34 -0.38
N ALA A 203 -4.55 2.73 0.68
CA ALA A 203 -5.07 1.36 0.64
C ALA A 203 -6.55 1.34 1.03
N THR A 204 -7.40 0.87 0.12
CA THR A 204 -8.82 0.66 0.36
C THR A 204 -9.16 -0.80 0.14
N ALA A 205 -9.58 -1.51 1.18
CA ALA A 205 -9.93 -2.92 1.12
C ALA A 205 -11.35 -3.15 1.66
N VAL A 206 -12.28 -3.55 0.79
CA VAL A 206 -13.68 -3.81 1.13
C VAL A 206 -14.06 -5.25 0.83
N ALA A 207 -14.37 -6.03 1.86
CA ALA A 207 -14.81 -7.42 1.72
C ALA A 207 -16.23 -7.63 2.26
N ALA A 208 -17.10 -8.27 1.47
CA ALA A 208 -18.45 -8.58 1.88
C ALA A 208 -18.79 -10.05 1.61
N SER A 209 -19.46 -10.69 2.57
CA SER A 209 -19.95 -12.07 2.45
C SER A 209 -21.41 -12.17 2.90
N ILE A 210 -22.23 -12.81 2.08
CA ILE A 210 -23.65 -13.08 2.38
C ILE A 210 -23.93 -14.56 2.19
N GLY A 211 -24.51 -15.22 3.20
CA GLY A 211 -24.91 -16.63 3.11
C GLY A 211 -26.34 -16.83 3.59
N VAL A 212 -27.24 -17.32 2.72
CA VAL A 212 -28.65 -17.53 3.07
C VAL A 212 -29.06 -18.97 2.83
N GLY A 213 -29.36 -19.70 3.90
CA GLY A 213 -29.89 -21.06 3.86
C GLY A 213 -31.37 -21.08 4.23
N VAL A 214 -32.21 -21.69 3.40
CA VAL A 214 -33.63 -21.93 3.67
C VAL A 214 -33.92 -23.41 3.48
N GLY A 215 -34.20 -24.12 4.56
CA GLY A 215 -34.40 -25.57 4.54
C GLY A 215 -35.78 -26.00 5.06
N GLY A 216 -36.56 -26.70 4.23
CA GLY A 216 -37.86 -27.27 4.63
C GLY A 216 -37.75 -28.54 5.49
N GLY A 217 -36.59 -29.20 5.47
CA GLY A 217 -36.32 -30.46 6.14
C GLY A 217 -35.71 -30.35 7.53
N ASN A 218 -34.86 -31.31 7.88
CA ASN A 218 -34.35 -31.49 9.24
C ASN A 218 -33.33 -30.42 9.63
N VAL A 219 -32.50 -29.97 8.69
CA VAL A 219 -31.34 -29.13 8.97
C VAL A 219 -31.25 -27.95 8.01
N SER A 220 -30.98 -26.76 8.56
CA SER A 220 -30.64 -25.55 7.81
C SER A 220 -29.34 -24.97 8.37
N LEU A 221 -28.35 -24.74 7.52
CA LEU A 221 -27.03 -24.24 7.89
C LEU A 221 -26.66 -23.04 7.02
N SER A 222 -26.14 -21.98 7.63
CA SER A 222 -25.54 -20.86 6.91
C SER A 222 -24.24 -20.38 7.57
N GLY A 223 -23.25 -20.10 6.74
CA GLY A 223 -21.97 -19.54 7.15
C GLY A 223 -21.58 -18.36 6.25
N ALA A 224 -21.08 -17.27 6.83
CA ALA A 224 -20.46 -16.18 6.07
C ALA A 224 -19.18 -15.67 6.75
N GLY A 225 -18.11 -15.57 5.99
CA GLY A 225 -16.82 -15.06 6.42
C GLY A 225 -16.33 -13.92 5.52
N ALA A 226 -15.99 -12.77 6.09
CA ALA A 226 -15.33 -11.68 5.37
C ALA A 226 -14.01 -11.31 6.07
N GLY A 227 -12.91 -11.32 5.33
CA GLY A 227 -11.58 -10.92 5.78
C GLY A 227 -10.98 -9.89 4.84
N ALA A 228 -10.44 -8.81 5.39
CA ALA A 228 -9.70 -7.82 4.63
C ALA A 228 -8.45 -7.36 5.39
N GLY A 229 -7.32 -7.34 4.69
CA GLY A 229 -6.03 -6.83 5.14
C GLY A 229 -5.60 -5.61 4.35
N ALA A 230 -4.92 -4.68 5.02
CA ALA A 230 -4.14 -3.63 4.37
C ALA A 230 -2.80 -3.47 5.10
N ASP A 231 -1.71 -3.76 4.42
CA ASP A 231 -0.35 -3.64 4.94
C ASP A 231 0.41 -2.58 4.14
N ASN A 232 0.71 -1.45 4.79
CA ASN A 232 1.33 -0.28 4.15
C ASN A 232 2.65 0.05 4.84
N THR A 233 3.74 0.10 4.08
CA THR A 233 5.06 0.43 4.60
C THR A 233 5.71 1.53 3.77
N ILE A 234 6.17 2.60 4.43
CA ILE A 234 7.08 3.59 3.86
C ILE A 234 8.39 3.51 4.64
N SER A 235 9.51 3.37 3.93
CA SER A 235 10.85 3.31 4.50
C SER A 235 11.85 3.98 3.56
N ASN A 236 11.85 5.31 3.59
CA ASN A 236 12.70 6.14 2.76
C ASN A 236 14.00 6.51 3.48
N THR A 237 15.05 6.72 2.69
CA THR A 237 16.33 7.29 3.15
C THR A 237 16.58 8.57 2.37
N ILE A 238 16.62 9.69 3.08
CA ILE A 238 16.85 11.02 2.53
C ILE A 238 18.15 11.55 3.14
N GLU A 239 19.13 11.85 2.29
CA GLU A 239 20.44 12.34 2.72
C GLU A 239 20.88 13.54 1.89
N ALA A 240 21.14 14.66 2.57
CA ALA A 240 21.82 15.79 1.99
C ALA A 240 23.10 16.07 2.78
N GLY A 241 24.20 16.37 2.09
CA GLY A 241 25.42 16.62 2.86
C GLY A 241 26.70 16.82 2.08
N VAL A 242 27.74 17.14 2.85
CA VAL A 242 29.14 17.20 2.41
C VAL A 242 29.93 16.20 3.25
N ILE A 243 30.42 15.13 2.62
CA ILE A 243 30.96 13.96 3.32
C ILE A 243 32.25 13.45 2.69
N GLY A 244 32.94 12.55 3.39
CA GLY A 244 34.03 11.77 2.83
C GLY A 244 35.28 12.57 2.48
N GLY A 245 35.66 13.54 3.33
CA GLY A 245 36.87 14.36 3.12
C GLY A 245 36.68 15.47 2.10
N SER A 246 35.43 15.80 1.76
CA SER A 246 35.12 16.83 0.77
C SER A 246 35.16 18.23 1.36
N SER A 247 35.33 19.24 0.51
CA SER A 247 35.33 20.64 0.90
C SER A 247 34.43 21.45 0.00
N VAL A 248 33.64 22.33 0.60
CA VAL A 248 32.83 23.32 -0.11
C VAL A 248 33.21 24.70 0.40
N ASP A 249 33.50 25.61 -0.52
CA ASP A 249 33.74 27.04 -0.27
C ASP A 249 32.76 27.87 -1.10
N ALA A 250 31.78 28.48 -0.44
CA ALA A 250 30.78 29.33 -1.07
C ALA A 250 30.99 30.80 -0.68
N ASP A 251 31.17 31.69 -1.65
CA ASP A 251 31.27 33.13 -1.42
C ASP A 251 29.95 33.70 -0.84
N GLY A 252 28.82 33.07 -1.17
CA GLY A 252 27.48 33.38 -0.67
C GLY A 252 27.03 32.50 0.50
N ASN A 253 25.74 32.21 0.53
CA ASN A 253 25.10 31.33 1.52
C ASN A 253 25.41 29.86 1.23
N ALA A 254 25.40 29.02 2.28
CA ALA A 254 25.50 27.58 2.15
C ALA A 254 24.30 26.88 2.81
N GLY A 255 23.54 26.12 2.04
CA GLY A 255 22.36 25.38 2.48
C GLY A 255 22.51 23.87 2.28
N ILE A 256 22.17 23.09 3.30
CA ILE A 256 22.03 21.63 3.22
C ILE A 256 20.66 21.27 3.79
N PHE A 257 19.79 20.73 2.96
CA PHE A 257 18.39 20.47 3.27
C PHE A 257 18.04 19.00 2.97
N ALA A 258 17.55 18.29 3.98
CA ALA A 258 16.98 16.95 3.83
C ALA A 258 15.53 16.99 4.29
N THR A 259 14.58 16.83 3.36
CA THR A 259 13.14 16.98 3.64
C THR A 259 12.38 15.72 3.28
N ASP A 260 11.53 15.26 4.18
CA ASP A 260 10.67 14.10 3.99
C ASP A 260 9.21 14.41 4.35
N SER A 261 8.29 13.96 3.50
CA SER A 261 6.85 13.98 3.81
C SER A 261 6.20 12.66 3.41
N ALA A 262 5.75 11.91 4.41
CA ALA A 262 5.16 10.59 4.24
C ALA A 262 3.72 10.55 4.76
N THR A 263 2.79 10.12 3.92
CA THR A 263 1.37 9.96 4.28
C THR A 263 0.87 8.56 3.96
N VAL A 264 0.19 7.93 4.92
CA VAL A 264 -0.49 6.64 4.73
C VAL A 264 -1.97 6.77 5.06
N ASN A 265 -2.83 6.39 4.12
CA ASN A 265 -4.28 6.32 4.29
C ASN A 265 -4.76 4.87 4.10
N ALA A 266 -5.27 4.23 5.16
CA ALA A 266 -5.72 2.84 5.11
C ALA A 266 -7.19 2.71 5.54
N THR A 267 -8.07 2.35 4.61
CA THR A 267 -9.50 2.10 4.88
C THR A 267 -9.82 0.64 4.64
N VAL A 268 -10.18 -0.08 5.69
CA VAL A 268 -10.51 -1.51 5.63
C VAL A 268 -11.91 -1.74 6.18
N ALA A 269 -12.82 -2.25 5.36
CA ALA A 269 -14.20 -2.51 5.74
C ALA A 269 -14.60 -3.95 5.43
N THR A 270 -15.11 -4.66 6.44
CA THR A 270 -15.65 -6.00 6.26
C THR A 270 -17.09 -6.12 6.72
N ALA A 271 -17.88 -6.90 5.99
CA ALA A 271 -19.26 -7.23 6.34
C ALA A 271 -19.54 -8.72 6.10
N ALA A 272 -20.00 -9.42 7.12
CA ALA A 272 -20.42 -10.82 7.03
C ALA A 272 -21.86 -10.98 7.53
N ILE A 273 -22.76 -11.40 6.65
CA ILE A 273 -24.17 -11.60 6.97
C ILE A 273 -24.54 -13.04 6.65
N SER A 274 -25.11 -13.76 7.61
CA SER A 274 -25.72 -15.05 7.33
C SER A 274 -27.10 -15.20 7.95
N ALA A 275 -27.96 -15.92 7.24
CA ALA A 275 -29.32 -16.21 7.65
C ALA A 275 -29.65 -17.67 7.36
N SER A 276 -30.01 -18.41 8.40
CA SER A 276 -30.50 -19.78 8.31
C SER A 276 -31.96 -19.81 8.75
N ILE A 277 -32.84 -20.26 7.86
CA ILE A 277 -34.29 -20.29 8.06
C ILE A 277 -34.80 -21.72 7.82
N GLY A 278 -35.76 -22.15 8.62
CA GLY A 278 -36.32 -23.50 8.59
C GLY A 278 -35.51 -24.47 9.44
N GLY A 279 -35.51 -25.76 9.09
CA GLY A 279 -34.89 -26.81 9.91
C GLY A 279 -35.80 -27.27 11.06
N SER A 280 -36.31 -28.50 10.98
CA SER A 280 -37.14 -29.12 12.02
C SER A 280 -36.34 -29.83 13.12
N SER A 281 -35.02 -29.95 12.98
CA SER A 281 -34.11 -30.49 13.99
C SER A 281 -33.06 -29.47 14.41
N ALA A 282 -32.32 -28.90 13.46
CA ALA A 282 -31.25 -27.95 13.75
C ALA A 282 -31.19 -26.79 12.74
N THR A 283 -30.97 -25.59 13.25
CA THR A 283 -30.83 -24.36 12.47
C THR A 283 -29.61 -23.59 12.98
N VAL A 284 -28.57 -23.47 12.16
CA VAL A 284 -27.30 -22.89 12.59
C VAL A 284 -26.86 -21.81 11.62
N SER A 285 -26.56 -20.65 12.16
CA SER A 285 -26.06 -19.49 11.44
C SER A 285 -24.80 -19.00 12.12
N LEU A 286 -23.70 -18.87 11.37
CA LEU A 286 -22.41 -18.43 11.90
C LEU A 286 -21.79 -17.37 10.99
N THR A 287 -21.30 -16.28 11.57
CA THR A 287 -20.57 -15.26 10.83
C THR A 287 -19.27 -14.82 11.48
N ALA A 288 -18.30 -14.48 10.65
CA ALA A 288 -17.04 -13.86 11.05
C ALA A 288 -16.68 -12.72 10.09
N ALA A 289 -16.40 -11.54 10.63
CA ALA A 289 -15.89 -10.39 9.89
C ALA A 289 -14.58 -9.92 10.54
N VAL A 290 -13.51 -9.83 9.77
CA VAL A 290 -12.19 -9.43 10.25
C VAL A 290 -11.60 -8.37 9.34
N SER A 291 -11.33 -7.17 9.88
CA SER A 291 -10.52 -6.14 9.23
C SER A 291 -9.23 -5.93 10.00
N VAL A 292 -8.10 -5.97 9.28
CA VAL A 292 -6.77 -5.70 9.83
C VAL A 292 -6.09 -4.64 8.97
N ALA A 293 -5.50 -3.64 9.60
CA ALA A 293 -4.62 -2.70 8.92
C ALA A 293 -3.32 -2.53 9.70
N THR A 294 -2.19 -2.71 9.03
CA THR A 294 -0.85 -2.46 9.55
C THR A 294 -0.21 -1.34 8.74
N ASN A 295 0.12 -0.24 9.39
CA ASN A 295 0.75 0.91 8.73
C ASN A 295 2.05 1.25 9.44
N THR A 296 3.15 1.24 8.69
CA THR A 296 4.48 1.56 9.21
C THR A 296 5.12 2.66 8.36
N VAL A 297 5.60 3.70 9.00
CA VAL A 297 6.40 4.76 8.37
C VAL A 297 7.71 4.87 9.13
N ASN A 298 8.83 4.54 8.49
CA ASN A 298 10.15 4.46 9.12
C ASN A 298 11.22 5.07 8.20
N ASP A 299 11.22 6.40 8.14
CA ASP A 299 12.12 7.16 7.26
C ASP A 299 13.34 7.71 8.01
N VAL A 300 14.49 7.62 7.36
CA VAL A 300 15.77 8.17 7.84
C VAL A 300 16.05 9.43 7.04
N VAL A 301 16.16 10.57 7.74
CA VAL A 301 16.40 11.89 7.14
C VAL A 301 17.63 12.51 7.77
N ALA A 302 18.64 12.79 6.96
CA ALA A 302 19.91 13.31 7.44
C ALA A 302 20.40 14.48 6.58
N ALA A 303 20.63 15.64 7.22
CA ALA A 303 21.34 16.77 6.63
C ALA A 303 22.65 16.97 7.39
N HIS A 304 23.82 16.82 6.76
CA HIS A 304 25.05 16.90 7.53
C HIS A 304 26.32 17.27 6.76
N VAL A 305 27.31 17.73 7.53
CA VAL A 305 28.72 17.82 7.11
C VAL A 305 29.50 16.84 7.99
N VAL A 306 30.11 15.81 7.43
CA VAL A 306 30.83 14.78 8.22
C VAL A 306 32.20 14.51 7.63
N ASP A 307 33.22 14.61 8.47
CA ASP A 307 34.63 14.46 8.08
C ASP A 307 35.00 15.32 6.86
N SER A 308 34.42 16.53 6.80
CA SER A 308 34.44 17.45 5.65
C SER A 308 34.39 18.91 6.10
N SER A 309 34.60 19.86 5.18
CA SER A 309 34.48 21.29 5.45
C SER A 309 33.40 21.97 4.61
N LEU A 310 32.63 22.85 5.26
CA LEU A 310 31.69 23.77 4.63
C LEU A 310 32.02 25.19 5.06
N THR A 311 32.52 25.99 4.11
CA THR A 311 32.81 27.41 4.30
C THR A 311 31.76 28.23 3.54
N SER A 312 31.23 29.25 4.19
CA SER A 312 30.25 30.17 3.61
C SER A 312 30.66 31.61 3.92
N GLY A 313 30.62 32.49 2.92
CA GLY A 313 30.78 33.94 3.09
C GLY A 313 29.53 34.61 3.66
N GLY A 314 28.37 33.94 3.56
CA GLY A 314 27.08 34.32 4.13
C GLY A 314 26.64 33.44 5.31
N SER A 315 25.35 33.05 5.32
CA SER A 315 24.81 32.14 6.33
C SER A 315 25.00 30.69 5.92
N ALA A 316 25.39 29.84 6.87
CA ALA A 316 25.35 28.38 6.74
C ALA A 316 24.11 27.81 7.45
N THR A 317 23.27 27.09 6.70
CA THR A 317 22.05 26.42 7.20
C THR A 317 22.13 24.93 6.91
N ILE A 318 21.91 24.11 7.94
CA ILE A 318 21.81 22.66 7.81
C ILE A 318 20.51 22.26 8.50
N GLU A 319 19.56 21.71 7.73
CA GLU A 319 18.21 21.44 8.20
C GLU A 319 17.73 20.08 7.70
N ALA A 320 17.19 19.30 8.63
CA ALA A 320 16.54 18.03 8.34
C ALA A 320 15.11 18.09 8.89
N ASP A 321 14.11 17.91 8.03
CA ASP A 321 12.70 17.91 8.38
C ASP A 321 12.03 16.60 7.93
N SER A 322 11.17 16.04 8.79
CA SER A 322 10.40 14.85 8.45
C SER A 322 9.00 14.94 9.02
N SER A 323 8.01 14.95 8.13
CA SER A 323 6.60 15.01 8.45
C SER A 323 5.93 13.68 8.10
N LYS A 324 5.39 12.99 9.12
CA LYS A 324 4.80 11.66 8.96
C LYS A 324 3.36 11.65 9.45
N SER A 325 2.43 11.13 8.63
CA SER A 325 1.00 11.03 8.96
C SER A 325 0.45 9.66 8.59
N ILE A 326 -0.31 9.06 9.51
CA ILE A 326 -1.04 7.81 9.27
C ILE A 326 -2.50 8.03 9.67
N THR A 327 -3.41 7.84 8.71
CA THR A 327 -4.85 7.77 8.95
C THR A 327 -5.35 6.38 8.61
N ALA A 328 -5.95 5.71 9.58
CA ALA A 328 -6.43 4.35 9.41
C ALA A 328 -7.86 4.21 9.95
N LEU A 329 -8.76 3.67 9.13
CA LEU A 329 -10.16 3.41 9.46
C LEU A 329 -10.51 1.95 9.22
N GLN A 330 -10.92 1.26 10.29
CA GLN A 330 -11.27 -0.16 10.24
C GLN A 330 -12.71 -0.35 10.69
N VAL A 331 -13.47 -1.10 9.90
CA VAL A 331 -14.86 -1.47 10.21
C VAL A 331 -15.00 -2.98 10.01
N ALA A 332 -15.62 -3.66 10.97
CA ALA A 332 -15.99 -5.06 10.85
C ALA A 332 -17.41 -5.26 11.37
N VAL A 333 -18.31 -5.69 10.48
CA VAL A 333 -19.73 -5.91 10.81
C VAL A 333 -20.05 -7.38 10.60
N SER A 334 -20.57 -8.03 11.63
CA SER A 334 -21.06 -9.40 11.55
C SER A 334 -22.51 -9.50 12.01
N VAL A 335 -23.35 -10.16 11.22
CA VAL A 335 -24.77 -10.38 11.50
C VAL A 335 -25.10 -11.84 11.24
N SER A 336 -25.68 -12.52 12.23
CA SER A 336 -26.10 -13.91 12.12
C SER A 336 -27.55 -14.03 12.55
N ILE A 337 -28.39 -14.57 11.65
CA ILE A 337 -29.83 -14.78 11.88
C ILE A 337 -30.10 -16.28 11.79
N SER A 338 -30.81 -16.83 12.78
CA SER A 338 -31.21 -18.24 12.79
C SER A 338 -32.67 -18.36 13.22
N ILE A 339 -33.52 -18.93 12.37
CA ILE A 339 -34.96 -19.07 12.57
C ILE A 339 -35.36 -20.51 12.27
N GLY A 340 -35.63 -21.30 13.30
CA GLY A 340 -36.01 -22.71 13.18
C GLY A 340 -37.13 -23.11 14.13
N SER A 341 -37.86 -24.17 13.77
CA SER A 341 -38.87 -24.81 14.64
C SER A 341 -38.35 -26.08 15.32
N GLY A 342 -37.08 -26.44 15.08
CA GLY A 342 -36.45 -27.63 15.60
C GLY A 342 -35.89 -27.54 17.02
N THR A 343 -35.24 -28.62 17.44
CA THR A 343 -34.69 -28.78 18.78
C THR A 343 -33.47 -27.90 19.08
N ALA A 344 -32.75 -27.42 18.07
CA ALA A 344 -31.56 -26.58 18.25
C ALA A 344 -31.54 -25.42 17.25
N THR A 345 -31.53 -24.19 17.75
CA THR A 345 -31.39 -22.97 16.94
C THR A 345 -30.21 -22.17 17.48
N LEU A 346 -29.16 -22.00 16.67
CA LEU A 346 -27.94 -21.30 17.04
C LEU A 346 -27.64 -20.19 16.04
N ALA A 347 -27.33 -19.01 16.56
CA ALA A 347 -26.77 -17.89 15.82
C ALA A 347 -25.50 -17.42 16.53
N GLY A 348 -24.41 -17.26 15.78
CA GLY A 348 -23.14 -16.74 16.30
C GLY A 348 -22.56 -15.73 15.32
N ALA A 349 -22.15 -14.56 15.82
CA ALA A 349 -21.52 -13.53 15.02
C ALA A 349 -20.24 -13.06 15.72
N PHE A 350 -19.16 -12.95 14.95
CA PHE A 350 -17.85 -12.50 15.43
C PHE A 350 -17.33 -11.39 14.52
N GLY A 351 -16.90 -10.28 15.13
CA GLY A 351 -16.34 -9.13 14.42
C GLY A 351 -15.04 -8.68 15.07
N VAL A 352 -13.98 -8.50 14.29
CA VAL A 352 -12.70 -7.94 14.74
C VAL A 352 -12.27 -6.84 13.79
N ALA A 353 -11.99 -5.67 14.34
CA ALA A 353 -11.32 -4.58 13.64
C ALA A 353 -10.03 -4.28 14.40
N GLN A 354 -8.88 -4.50 13.76
CA GLN A 354 -7.56 -4.26 14.33
C GLN A 354 -6.80 -3.26 13.48
N VAL A 355 -6.16 -2.31 14.16
CA VAL A 355 -5.25 -1.36 13.55
C VAL A 355 -3.94 -1.32 14.33
N SER A 356 -2.83 -1.30 13.61
CA SER A 356 -1.50 -1.08 14.16
C SER A 356 -0.81 0.00 13.33
N ASN A 357 -0.50 1.12 13.96
CA ASN A 357 0.18 2.24 13.31
C ASN A 357 1.51 2.47 14.02
N VAL A 358 2.61 2.44 13.27
CA VAL A 358 3.97 2.65 13.78
C VAL A 358 4.60 3.78 12.98
N ILE A 359 5.02 4.83 13.70
CA ILE A 359 5.84 5.92 13.16
C ILE A 359 7.20 5.82 13.83
N GLY A 360 8.25 5.67 13.04
CA GLY A 360 9.64 5.52 13.46
C GLY A 360 10.61 6.30 12.58
N GLY A 361 11.86 5.84 12.55
CA GLY A 361 12.94 6.47 11.82
C GLY A 361 13.76 7.47 12.64
N SER A 362 14.55 8.30 11.96
CA SER A 362 15.42 9.30 12.59
C SER A 362 15.52 10.55 11.72
N THR A 363 15.57 11.72 12.36
CA THR A 363 15.81 13.01 11.68
C THR A 363 17.00 13.69 12.36
N THR A 364 18.06 13.93 11.60
CA THR A 364 19.32 14.46 12.14
C THR A 364 19.87 15.58 11.26
N ALA A 365 20.17 16.72 11.88
CA ALA A 365 20.95 17.79 11.28
C ALA A 365 22.26 17.97 12.09
N GLY A 366 23.42 18.04 11.44
CA GLY A 366 24.69 18.12 12.17
C GLY A 366 25.94 18.47 11.36
N ILE A 367 27.00 18.83 12.08
CA ILE A 367 28.37 19.02 11.59
C ILE A 367 29.34 18.18 12.42
#